data_AF-A0A7C7LZZ1-F1
#
_entry.id   AF-A0A7C7LZZ1-F1
#
_cell.length_a   1.000
_cell.length_b   1.000
_cell.length_c   1.000
_cell.angle_alpha   90.00
_cell.angle_beta   90.00
_cell.angle_gamma   90.00
#
_symmetry.space_group_name_H-M   'P 1'
#
loop_
_entity.id
_entity.type
_entity.pdbx_description
1 polymer ?
#
loop_
_entity_poly.entity_id
_entity_poly.type
_entity_poly.pdbx_seq_one_letter_code
_entity_poly.pdbx_strand_id
1 'polypeptide(L)'
;MIDLKNVALERLRAGQLAIGIGLRQSRTVDIAKAMRTAGFDWLFIDTEHNSMDVDTAVQISVAAQDVGIAPIVRVPGYEHYHATRVLDGGAQGVVIPHVDDVDTAARIASNCRYPPLGHRS
;
A
#
# COMPACT_ATOMS: atom_id res chain seq x y z
N MET A 1 -22.06 -8.53 3.66
CA MET A 1 -21.18 -7.59 2.95
C MET A 1 -19.81 -7.74 3.57
N ILE A 2 -18.77 -8.08 2.81
CA ILE A 2 -17.41 -8.22 3.34
C ILE A 2 -16.88 -6.79 3.57
N ASP A 3 -16.52 -6.46 4.80
CA ASP A 3 -15.96 -5.15 5.16
C ASP A 3 -14.44 -5.21 5.02
N LEU A 4 -13.89 -4.49 4.03
CA LEU A 4 -12.45 -4.43 3.78
C LEU A 4 -11.82 -3.38 4.71
N LYS A 5 -11.11 -3.85 5.74
CA LYS A 5 -10.48 -2.98 6.74
C LYS A 5 -9.02 -2.70 6.44
N ASN A 6 -8.61 -1.44 6.55
CA ASN A 6 -7.21 -1.04 6.60
C ASN A 6 -6.81 -0.86 8.08
N VAL A 7 -6.28 -1.91 8.68
CA VAL A 7 -5.94 -1.96 10.12
C VAL A 7 -4.95 -0.87 10.51
N ALA A 8 -3.96 -0.56 9.66
CA ALA A 8 -3.03 0.52 9.93
C ALA A 8 -3.73 1.88 9.98
N LEU A 9 -4.62 2.17 9.03
CA LEU A 9 -5.38 3.42 9.01
C LEU A 9 -6.34 3.54 10.20
N GLU A 10 -7.00 2.45 10.60
CA GLU A 10 -7.86 2.43 11.79
C GLU A 10 -7.08 2.78 13.07
N ARG A 11 -5.92 2.13 13.26
CA ARG A 11 -5.03 2.41 14.41
C ARG A 11 -4.53 3.84 14.41
N LEU A 12 -4.04 4.34 13.26
CA LEU A 12 -3.58 5.72 13.12
C LEU A 12 -4.68 6.74 13.42
N ARG A 13 -5.92 6.51 12.95
CA ARG A 13 -7.08 7.38 13.25
C ARG A 13 -7.48 7.33 14.72
N ALA A 14 -7.24 6.21 15.40
CA ALA A 14 -7.45 6.07 16.84
C ALA A 14 -6.29 6.63 17.69
N GLY A 15 -5.26 7.24 17.08
CA GLY A 15 -4.07 7.72 17.78
C GLY A 15 -3.19 6.60 18.33
N GLN A 16 -3.30 5.39 17.80
CA GLN A 16 -2.55 4.21 18.21
C GLN A 16 -1.34 3.97 17.30
N LEU A 17 -0.33 3.29 17.83
CA LEU A 17 0.82 2.82 17.06
C LEU A 17 0.41 1.72 16.07
N ALA A 18 0.76 1.90 14.79
CA ALA A 18 0.66 0.89 13.74
C ALA A 18 2.07 0.44 13.30
N ILE A 19 2.46 -0.79 13.67
CA ILE A 19 3.81 -1.30 13.41
C ILE A 19 3.88 -1.94 12.02
N GLY A 20 4.79 -1.45 11.18
CA GLY A 20 4.99 -1.96 9.82
C GLY A 20 6.32 -2.67 9.64
N ILE A 21 6.42 -3.48 8.59
CA ILE A 21 7.65 -4.17 8.18
C ILE A 21 7.95 -3.95 6.70
N GLY A 22 9.22 -3.67 6.40
CA GLY A 22 9.71 -3.52 5.02
C GLY A 22 9.90 -4.86 4.32
N LEU A 23 9.29 -5.01 3.14
CA LEU A 23 9.47 -6.15 2.26
C LEU A 23 10.37 -5.78 1.08
N ARG A 24 11.63 -6.21 1.13
CA ARG A 24 12.58 -6.07 0.01
C ARG A 24 13.01 -7.38 -0.63
N GLN A 25 13.05 -8.46 0.16
CA GLN A 25 13.60 -9.76 -0.28
C GLN A 25 12.54 -10.83 -0.48
N SER A 26 11.46 -10.84 0.31
CA SER A 26 10.40 -11.84 0.11
C SER A 26 9.61 -11.57 -1.16
N ARG A 27 9.31 -12.63 -1.91
CA ARG A 27 8.65 -12.58 -3.24
C ARG A 27 7.45 -13.51 -3.35
N THR A 28 6.98 -14.04 -2.22
CA THR A 28 5.91 -15.03 -2.19
C THR A 28 4.83 -14.61 -1.19
N VAL A 29 3.60 -15.00 -1.46
CA VAL A 29 2.41 -14.52 -0.73
C VAL A 29 2.35 -14.97 0.73
N ASP A 30 3.08 -16.02 1.11
CA ASP A 30 3.16 -16.52 2.48
C ASP A 30 3.73 -15.48 3.47
N ILE A 31 4.47 -14.48 2.97
CA ILE A 31 4.97 -13.38 3.79
C ILE A 31 3.86 -12.61 4.51
N ALA A 32 2.69 -12.48 3.89
CA ALA A 32 1.53 -11.85 4.50
C ALA A 32 1.15 -12.55 5.81
N LYS A 33 0.96 -13.88 5.75
CA LYS A 33 0.60 -14.70 6.91
C LYS A 33 1.72 -14.73 7.95
N ALA A 34 2.98 -14.83 7.50
CA ALA A 34 4.13 -14.82 8.38
C ALA A 34 4.20 -13.52 9.20
N MET A 35 4.06 -12.36 8.54
CA MET A 35 4.15 -11.06 9.19
C MET A 35 2.92 -10.76 10.06
N ARG A 36 1.73 -11.21 9.63
CA ARG A 36 0.54 -11.15 10.50
C ARG A 36 0.75 -11.95 11.80
N THR A 37 1.31 -13.16 11.68
CA THR A 37 1.63 -14.02 12.84
C THR A 37 2.68 -13.38 13.75
N ALA A 38 3.64 -12.64 13.17
CA ALA A 38 4.65 -11.89 13.91
C ALA A 38 4.11 -10.61 14.59
N GLY A 39 2.85 -10.25 14.37
CA GLY A 39 2.20 -9.12 15.02
C GLY A 39 2.31 -7.78 14.30
N PHE A 40 2.68 -7.76 13.01
CA PHE A 40 2.69 -6.54 12.22
C PHE A 40 1.27 -6.12 11.77
N ASP A 41 1.05 -4.81 11.69
CA ASP A 41 -0.20 -4.19 11.27
C ASP A 41 -0.24 -3.92 9.76
N TRP A 42 0.93 -3.70 9.15
CA TRP A 42 1.05 -3.39 7.72
C TRP A 42 2.36 -3.84 7.09
N LEU A 43 2.33 -4.01 5.77
CA LEU A 43 3.48 -4.33 4.93
C LEU A 43 3.89 -3.09 4.15
N PHE A 44 5.17 -2.72 4.22
CA PHE A 44 5.79 -1.77 3.31
C PHE A 44 6.38 -2.53 2.13
N ILE A 45 5.61 -2.63 1.05
CA ILE A 45 5.97 -3.36 -0.17
C ILE A 45 6.73 -2.39 -1.07
N ASP A 46 8.03 -2.60 -1.23
CA ASP A 46 8.89 -1.66 -1.93
C ASP A 46 9.03 -2.03 -3.40
N THR A 47 8.63 -1.13 -4.32
CA THR A 47 8.85 -1.30 -5.77
C THR A 47 9.79 -0.22 -6.34
N GLU A 48 10.42 0.59 -5.50
CA GLU A 48 11.31 1.68 -5.91
C GLU A 48 12.79 1.30 -5.81
N HIS A 49 13.21 0.66 -4.72
CA HIS A 49 14.63 0.34 -4.46
C HIS A 49 14.93 -1.16 -4.48
N ASN A 50 14.16 -1.93 -5.24
CA ASN A 50 14.46 -3.33 -5.51
C ASN A 50 13.79 -3.80 -6.81
N SER A 51 13.96 -5.09 -7.14
CA SER A 51 13.45 -5.70 -8.38
C SER A 51 12.04 -6.29 -8.27
N MET A 52 11.23 -5.91 -7.28
CA MET A 52 9.86 -6.37 -7.15
C MET A 52 9.01 -5.72 -8.22
N ASP A 53 8.38 -6.56 -9.05
CA ASP A 53 7.42 -6.10 -10.04
C ASP A 53 6.04 -5.87 -9.43
N VAL A 54 5.17 -5.20 -10.21
CA VAL A 54 3.82 -4.90 -9.78
C VAL A 54 2.98 -6.16 -9.58
N ASP A 55 3.17 -7.20 -10.39
CA ASP A 55 2.38 -8.42 -10.26
C ASP A 55 2.64 -9.12 -8.92
N THR A 56 3.91 -9.26 -8.53
CA THR A 56 4.30 -9.81 -7.23
C THR A 56 3.75 -8.95 -6.08
N ALA A 57 3.87 -7.62 -6.18
CA ALA A 57 3.34 -6.71 -5.17
C ALA A 57 1.82 -6.83 -5.01
N VAL A 58 1.09 -6.99 -6.11
CA VAL A 58 -0.36 -7.20 -6.15
C VAL A 58 -0.74 -8.55 -5.54
N GLN A 59 -0.07 -9.63 -5.90
CA GLN A 59 -0.32 -10.96 -5.31
C GLN A 59 -0.11 -10.96 -3.79
N ILE A 60 0.98 -10.33 -3.31
CA ILE A 60 1.22 -10.17 -1.86
C ILE A 60 0.13 -9.30 -1.22
N SER A 61 -0.31 -8.24 -1.91
CA SER A 61 -1.34 -7.33 -1.39
C SER A 61 -2.68 -8.04 -1.19
N VAL A 62 -3.12 -8.85 -2.15
CA VAL A 62 -4.35 -9.65 -2.02
C VAL A 62 -4.24 -10.62 -0.85
N ALA A 63 -3.14 -11.37 -0.74
CA ALA A 63 -2.94 -12.30 0.38
C ALA A 63 -2.84 -11.60 1.75
N ALA A 64 -2.33 -10.36 1.78
CA ALA A 64 -2.27 -9.52 2.97
C ALA A 64 -3.67 -9.14 3.47
N GLN A 65 -4.57 -8.78 2.56
CA GLN A 65 -5.96 -8.48 2.90
C GLN A 65 -6.65 -9.70 3.54
N ASP A 66 -6.45 -10.90 2.99
CA ASP A 66 -7.06 -12.14 3.47
C ASP A 66 -6.70 -12.48 4.93
N VAL A 67 -5.50 -12.06 5.38
CA VAL A 67 -5.03 -12.30 6.75
C VAL A 67 -5.14 -11.07 7.65
N GLY A 68 -5.69 -9.96 7.16
CA GLY A 68 -5.92 -8.74 7.93
C GLY A 68 -4.65 -7.97 8.29
N ILE A 69 -3.66 -7.95 7.39
CA ILE A 69 -2.50 -7.04 7.45
C ILE A 69 -2.59 -6.06 6.29
N ALA A 70 -2.40 -4.75 6.53
CA ALA A 70 -2.63 -3.75 5.50
C ALA A 70 -1.45 -3.68 4.49
N PRO A 71 -1.64 -3.97 3.20
CA PRO A 71 -0.58 -3.79 2.21
C PRO A 71 -0.47 -2.33 1.77
N ILE A 72 0.71 -1.74 1.94
CA ILE A 72 1.03 -0.39 1.46
C ILE A 72 2.21 -0.48 0.52
N VAL A 73 2.03 -0.05 -0.73
CA VAL A 73 3.06 -0.18 -1.77
C VAL A 73 3.79 1.14 -1.95
N ARG A 74 5.12 1.14 -1.83
CA ARG A 74 5.95 2.24 -2.30
C ARG A 74 6.13 2.11 -3.80
N VAL A 75 5.68 3.11 -4.54
CA VAL A 75 5.75 3.17 -6.01
C VAL A 75 7.01 3.92 -6.48
N PRO A 76 7.48 3.72 -7.72
CA PRO A 76 8.77 4.26 -8.16
C PRO A 76 8.74 5.75 -8.58
N GLY A 77 7.58 6.40 -8.64
CA GLY A 77 7.46 7.76 -9.17
C GLY A 77 6.07 8.37 -9.08
N TYR A 78 5.87 9.48 -9.80
CA TYR A 78 4.67 10.34 -9.71
C TYR A 78 3.63 10.10 -10.78
N GLU A 79 3.96 9.30 -11.78
CA GLU A 79 3.05 8.98 -12.87
C GLU A 79 1.84 8.25 -12.30
N HIS A 80 0.65 8.72 -12.68
CA HIS A 80 -0.63 8.20 -12.18
C HIS A 80 -0.71 6.67 -12.23
N TYR A 81 -0.24 6.05 -13.32
CA TYR A 81 -0.29 4.59 -13.50
C TYR A 81 0.59 3.81 -12.52
N HIS A 82 1.57 4.44 -11.88
CA HIS A 82 2.34 3.79 -10.82
C HIS A 82 1.45 3.51 -9.60
N ALA A 83 0.70 4.51 -9.15
CA ALA A 83 -0.19 4.39 -8.00
C ALA A 83 -1.47 3.62 -8.33
N THR A 84 -2.14 3.89 -9.46
CA THR A 84 -3.44 3.27 -9.72
C THR A 84 -3.35 1.77 -9.92
N ARG A 85 -2.37 1.27 -10.66
CA ARG A 85 -2.21 -0.18 -10.88
C ARG A 85 -2.10 -0.98 -9.58
N VAL A 86 -1.34 -0.48 -8.60
CA VAL A 86 -1.18 -1.18 -7.31
C VAL A 86 -2.42 -1.04 -6.44
N LEU A 87 -3.07 0.13 -6.46
CA LEU A 87 -4.32 0.37 -5.74
C LEU A 87 -5.49 -0.44 -6.32
N ASP A 88 -5.53 -0.66 -7.64
CA ASP A 88 -6.52 -1.49 -8.32
C ASP A 88 -6.26 -2.98 -8.01
N GLY A 89 -4.98 -3.34 -7.87
CA GLY A 89 -4.54 -4.68 -7.49
C GLY A 89 -4.52 -4.96 -5.98
N GLY A 90 -5.22 -4.18 -5.17
CA GLY A 90 -5.43 -4.51 -3.75
C GLY A 90 -4.45 -3.89 -2.76
N ALA A 91 -3.54 -3.01 -3.17
CA ALA A 91 -2.87 -2.14 -2.20
C ALA A 91 -3.92 -1.28 -1.48
N GLN A 92 -3.85 -1.19 -0.14
CA GLN A 92 -4.75 -0.35 0.65
C GLN A 92 -4.22 1.07 0.88
N GLY A 93 -3.02 1.34 0.38
CA GLY A 93 -2.37 2.65 0.39
C GLY A 93 -1.09 2.62 -0.45
N VAL A 94 -0.54 3.81 -0.69
CA VAL A 94 0.72 3.99 -1.41
C VAL A 94 1.67 4.89 -0.63
N VAL A 95 2.96 4.61 -0.73
CA VAL A 95 4.02 5.57 -0.35
C VAL A 95 4.60 6.14 -1.63
N ILE A 96 4.67 7.46 -1.69
CA ILE A 96 5.17 8.18 -2.85
C ILE A 96 6.51 8.80 -2.44
N PRO A 97 7.62 8.44 -3.11
CA PRO A 97 8.95 8.89 -2.72
C PRO A 97 9.15 10.38 -3.05
N HIS A 98 10.14 11.05 -2.45
CA HIS A 98 10.65 12.36 -2.90
C HIS A 98 9.63 13.53 -2.99
N VAL A 99 8.50 13.48 -2.29
CA VAL A 99 7.50 14.58 -2.28
C VAL A 99 7.96 15.69 -1.34
N ASP A 100 8.47 16.78 -1.91
CA ASP A 100 9.03 17.92 -1.16
C ASP A 100 8.12 19.17 -1.14
N ASP A 101 6.98 19.14 -1.84
CA ASP A 101 6.09 20.30 -1.96
C ASP A 101 4.59 19.93 -1.90
N VAL A 102 3.78 20.91 -1.50
CA VAL A 102 2.33 20.75 -1.27
C VAL A 102 1.55 20.52 -2.56
N ASP A 103 1.97 21.12 -3.68
CA ASP A 103 1.25 21.01 -4.96
C ASP A 103 1.42 19.61 -5.56
N THR A 104 2.63 19.05 -5.46
CA THR A 104 2.94 17.67 -5.80
C THR A 104 2.14 16.72 -4.93
N ALA A 105 2.14 16.90 -3.60
CA ALA A 105 1.33 16.09 -2.69
C ALA A 105 -0.17 16.12 -3.04
N ALA A 106 -0.73 17.31 -3.30
CA ALA A 106 -2.14 17.49 -3.64
C ALA A 106 -2.50 16.82 -4.98
N ARG A 107 -1.65 16.98 -6.01
CA ARG A 107 -1.83 16.34 -7.32
C ARG A 107 -1.84 14.82 -7.20
N ILE A 108 -0.88 14.26 -6.47
CA ILE A 108 -0.78 12.82 -6.25
C ILE A 108 -2.00 12.30 -5.47
N ALA A 109 -2.40 12.99 -4.40
CA ALA A 109 -3.58 12.60 -3.63
C ALA A 109 -4.86 12.61 -4.48
N SER A 110 -5.01 13.60 -5.37
CA SER A 110 -6.11 13.66 -6.33
C SER A 110 -6.11 12.45 -7.29
N ASN A 111 -4.93 12.08 -7.81
CA ASN A 111 -4.77 10.92 -8.70
C ASN A 111 -5.04 9.56 -8.03
N CYS A 112 -5.03 9.49 -6.69
CA CYS A 112 -5.29 8.25 -5.95
C CYS A 112 -6.76 8.07 -5.53
N ARG A 113 -7.61 9.08 -5.72
CA ARG A 113 -9.02 9.07 -5.28
C ARG A 113 -9.96 9.09 -6.47
N TYR A 114 -11.05 8.35 -6.39
CA TYR A 114 -12.11 8.38 -7.42
C TYR A 114 -12.85 9.72 -7.43
N PRO A 115 -13.50 10.08 -8.56
CA PRO A 115 -14.45 11.17 -8.60
C PRO A 115 -15.56 11.01 -7.53
N PRO A 116 -16.06 12.12 -6.92
CA PRO A 116 -15.68 13.52 -7.17
C PRO A 116 -14.47 14.00 -6.34
N LEU A 117 -13.86 13.14 -5.53
CA LEU A 117 -12.77 13.52 -4.62
C LEU A 117 -11.40 13.58 -5.31
N GLY A 118 -11.30 13.06 -6.52
CA GLY A 118 -10.07 12.99 -7.30
C GLY A 118 -10.31 12.53 -8.74
N HIS A 119 -9.25 12.05 -9.37
CA HIS A 119 -9.19 11.73 -10.80
C HIS A 119 -8.74 10.29 -11.10
N ARG A 120 -8.74 9.40 -10.11
CA ARG A 120 -8.48 7.97 -10.34
C ARG A 120 -9.57 7.37 -11.23
N SER A 121 -9.16 6.58 -12.23
CA SER A 121 -10.03 5.81 -13.14
C SER A 121 -9.89 4.32 -12.91
#